data_AF-A0A2W2JMW6-F1
#
_entry.id   AF-A0A2W2JMW6-F1
#
_cell.length_a   1.000
_cell.length_b   1.000
_cell.length_c   1.000
_cell.angle_alpha   90.00
_cell.angle_beta   90.00
_cell.angle_gamma   90.00
#
_symmetry.space_group_name_H-M   'P 1'
#
loop_
_entity.id
_entity.type
_entity.pdbx_description
1 polymer ?
#
loop_
_entity_poly.entity_id
_entity_poly.type
_entity_poly.pdbx_seq_one_letter_code
_entity_poly.pdbx_strand_id
1 'polypeptide(L)'
;MFVAESIRTARACGASGLLVVRADSAFYGADVVNACRALNAHFSVTVRMNASIKAEIAGIDETAWRPIKYPKAIWDEEGQCWISDAEIAETTYTAFTSKPKKYQVTARLIVRRVKRLNPRDRARSSTPGATTQPSPTPRSR
;
A
#
# COMPACT_ATOMS: atom_id res chain seq x y z
N MET A 1 16.24 24.24 6.38
CA MET A 1 15.36 23.06 6.56
C MET A 1 16.04 21.86 5.93
N PHE A 2 16.18 20.76 6.68
CA PHE A 2 16.98 19.59 6.30
C PHE A 2 16.72 19.07 4.87
N VAL A 3 15.47 18.82 4.49
CA VAL A 3 15.15 18.25 3.16
C VAL A 3 15.56 19.17 2.01
N ALA A 4 15.41 20.49 2.17
CA ALA A 4 15.80 21.45 1.14
C ALA A 4 17.31 21.45 0.92
N GLU A 5 18.08 21.33 2.00
CA GLU A 5 19.54 21.24 1.94
C GLU A 5 19.98 19.94 1.30
N SER A 6 19.42 18.80 1.71
CA SER A 6 19.72 17.49 1.11
C SER A 6 19.47 17.46 -0.40
N ILE A 7 18.36 18.05 -0.87
CA ILE A 7 18.07 18.15 -2.31
C ILE A 7 19.12 19.03 -3.03
N ARG A 8 19.47 20.20 -2.47
CA ARG A 8 20.47 21.08 -3.07
C ARG A 8 21.85 20.43 -3.12
N THR A 9 22.25 19.74 -2.06
CA THR A 9 23.51 19.00 -2.00
C THR A 9 23.53 17.88 -3.04
N ALA A 10 22.46 17.10 -3.17
CA ALA A 10 22.36 16.08 -4.22
C ALA A 10 22.55 16.68 -5.63
N ARG A 11 21.92 17.82 -5.91
CA ARG A 11 22.12 18.56 -7.18
C ARG A 11 23.55 19.05 -7.34
N ALA A 12 24.15 19.64 -6.31
CA ALA A 12 25.52 20.13 -6.33
C ALA A 12 26.54 18.98 -6.55
N CYS A 13 26.24 17.78 -6.07
CA CYS A 13 27.02 16.57 -6.33
C CYS A 13 26.76 15.95 -7.72
N GLY A 14 26.00 16.61 -8.60
CA GLY A 14 25.81 16.19 -9.98
C GLY A 14 24.53 15.40 -10.26
N ALA A 15 23.61 15.25 -9.31
CA ALA A 15 22.33 14.60 -9.58
C ALA A 15 21.49 15.45 -10.56
N SER A 16 21.38 15.03 -11.82
CA SER A 16 20.65 15.75 -12.87
C SER A 16 19.27 15.19 -13.17
N GLY A 17 19.02 13.93 -12.81
CA GLY A 17 17.74 13.25 -13.07
C GLY A 17 16.58 13.64 -12.14
N LEU A 18 15.54 12.80 -12.17
CA LEU A 18 14.42 12.88 -11.24
C LEU A 18 14.89 12.56 -9.82
N LEU A 19 14.67 13.46 -8.88
CA LEU A 19 14.91 13.21 -7.46
C LEU A 19 13.62 12.82 -6.76
N VAL A 20 13.69 11.78 -5.92
CA VAL A 20 12.58 11.33 -5.07
C VAL A 20 13.02 11.33 -3.61
N VAL A 21 12.36 12.12 -2.77
CA VAL A 21 12.54 12.10 -1.32
C VAL A 21 11.68 11.00 -0.73
N ARG A 22 12.30 10.00 -0.09
CA ARG A 22 11.60 8.96 0.68
C ARG A 22 11.80 9.23 2.16
N ALA A 23 10.71 9.28 2.92
CA ALA A 23 10.76 9.52 4.34
C ALA A 23 9.62 8.79 5.06
N ASP A 24 9.78 8.55 6.36
CA ASP A 24 8.73 7.97 7.18
C ASP A 24 7.77 9.05 7.73
N SER A 25 6.76 8.62 8.50
CA SER A 25 5.70 9.47 9.03
C SER A 25 6.16 10.58 9.98
N ALA A 26 7.37 10.49 10.56
CA ALA A 26 7.96 11.58 11.32
C ALA A 26 8.21 12.83 10.45
N PHE A 27 8.37 12.65 9.13
CA PHE A 27 8.57 13.71 8.15
C PHE A 27 7.28 14.11 7.43
N TYR A 28 6.11 13.64 7.87
CA TYR A 28 4.81 14.04 7.32
C TYR A 28 4.44 15.47 7.75
N GLY A 29 5.14 16.45 7.18
CA GLY A 29 5.02 17.88 7.45
C GLY A 29 4.80 18.70 6.17
N ALA A 30 4.00 19.76 6.29
CA ALA A 30 3.70 20.64 5.14
C ALA A 30 4.96 21.33 4.61
N ASP A 31 5.86 21.73 5.49
CA ASP A 31 7.18 22.30 5.17
C ASP A 31 8.05 21.31 4.38
N VAL A 32 8.10 20.04 4.80
CA VAL A 32 8.80 18.95 4.10
C VAL A 32 8.31 18.81 2.67
N VAL A 33 7.00 18.60 2.50
CA VAL A 33 6.41 18.35 1.18
C VAL A 33 6.50 19.59 0.28
N ASN A 34 6.30 20.79 0.83
CA ASN A 34 6.43 22.02 0.06
C ASN A 34 7.88 22.31 -0.35
N ALA A 35 8.89 21.95 0.45
CA ALA A 35 10.29 22.06 0.03
C ALA A 35 10.63 21.11 -1.13
N CYS A 36 10.11 19.87 -1.10
CA CYS A 36 10.25 18.95 -2.23
C CYS A 36 9.67 19.57 -3.51
N ARG A 37 8.44 20.11 -3.43
CA ARG A 37 7.79 20.79 -4.57
C ARG A 37 8.58 22.00 -5.06
N ALA A 38 9.04 22.86 -4.14
CA ALA A 38 9.80 24.07 -4.47
C ALA A 38 11.12 23.77 -5.19
N LEU A 39 11.71 22.60 -4.95
CA LEU A 39 12.97 22.16 -5.57
C LEU A 39 12.77 21.13 -6.68
N ASN A 40 11.54 20.98 -7.18
CA ASN A 40 11.17 20.04 -8.24
C ASN A 40 11.63 18.59 -7.94
N ALA A 41 11.48 18.18 -6.69
CA ALA A 41 11.69 16.81 -6.24
C ALA A 41 10.35 16.13 -5.98
N HIS A 42 10.22 14.89 -6.42
CA HIS A 42 9.10 14.02 -6.06
C HIS A 42 9.27 13.56 -4.60
N PHE A 43 8.20 13.05 -4.02
CA PHE A 43 8.21 12.54 -2.65
C PHE A 43 7.36 11.29 -2.51
N SER A 44 7.76 10.43 -1.57
CA SER A 44 6.98 9.30 -1.07
C SER A 44 7.17 9.28 0.44
N VAL A 45 6.13 9.70 1.16
CA VAL A 45 6.17 9.84 2.62
C VAL A 45 5.06 8.98 3.21
N THR A 46 5.38 8.13 4.19
CA THR A 46 4.34 7.37 4.88
C THR A 46 3.50 8.32 5.73
N VAL A 47 2.18 8.17 5.69
CA VAL A 47 1.26 9.06 6.42
C VAL A 47 0.85 8.44 7.75
N ARG A 48 0.72 9.25 8.80
CA ARG A 48 0.11 8.79 10.05
C ARG A 48 -1.38 8.58 9.82
N MET A 49 -1.90 7.44 10.28
CA MET A 49 -3.32 7.14 10.20
C MET A 49 -4.13 8.13 11.06
N ASN A 50 -5.01 8.89 10.44
CA ASN A 50 -5.92 9.85 11.09
C ASN A 50 -7.34 9.70 10.53
N ALA A 51 -8.33 10.39 11.10
CA ALA A 51 -9.72 10.26 10.68
C ALA A 51 -9.95 10.62 9.20
N SER A 52 -9.28 11.65 8.68
CA SER A 52 -9.39 12.07 7.27
C SER A 52 -8.78 11.03 6.32
N ILE A 53 -7.62 10.47 6.64
CA ILE A 53 -7.00 9.39 5.86
C ILE A 53 -7.87 8.13 5.90
N LYS A 54 -8.42 7.77 7.06
CA LYS A 54 -9.33 6.62 7.18
C LYS A 54 -10.59 6.80 6.32
N ALA A 55 -11.18 7.99 6.33
CA ALA A 55 -12.35 8.30 5.51
C ALA A 55 -12.03 8.20 4.02
N GLU A 56 -10.89 8.75 3.60
CA GLU A 56 -10.44 8.67 2.21
C GLU A 56 -10.20 7.22 1.77
N ILE A 57 -9.53 6.41 2.60
CA ILE A 57 -9.30 4.98 2.33
C ILE A 57 -10.63 4.21 2.22
N ALA A 58 -11.59 4.51 3.12
CA ALA A 58 -12.91 3.87 3.10
C ALA A 58 -13.76 4.24 1.88
N GLY A 59 -13.46 5.37 1.23
CA GLY A 59 -14.13 5.82 0.00
C GLY A 59 -13.55 5.22 -1.29
N ILE A 60 -12.45 4.45 -1.23
CA ILE A 60 -11.87 3.81 -2.41
C ILE A 60 -12.80 2.71 -2.91
N ASP A 61 -13.24 2.83 -4.17
CA ASP A 61 -14.08 1.82 -4.82
C ASP A 61 -13.41 0.44 -4.84
N GLU A 62 -14.17 -0.62 -4.59
CA GLU A 62 -13.65 -1.97 -4.50
C GLU A 62 -12.98 -2.43 -5.81
N THR A 63 -13.44 -1.92 -6.96
CA THR A 63 -12.87 -2.20 -8.29
C THR A 63 -11.56 -1.45 -8.57
N ALA A 64 -11.22 -0.43 -7.78
CA ALA A 64 -9.96 0.31 -7.92
C ALA A 64 -8.76 -0.44 -7.31
N TRP A 65 -9.01 -1.48 -6.52
CA TRP A 65 -7.97 -2.29 -5.91
C TRP A 65 -7.36 -3.25 -6.92
N ARG A 66 -6.06 -3.11 -7.14
CA ARG A 66 -5.30 -3.93 -8.08
C ARG A 66 -4.49 -4.97 -7.32
N PRO A 67 -4.66 -6.27 -7.63
CA PRO A 67 -3.86 -7.31 -7.01
C PRO A 67 -2.39 -7.17 -7.40
N ILE A 68 -1.53 -7.40 -6.42
CA ILE A 68 -0.09 -7.47 -6.56
C ILE A 68 0.40 -8.75 -5.89
N LYS A 69 1.41 -9.38 -6.48
CA LYS A 69 1.99 -10.62 -5.97
C LYS A 69 3.42 -10.38 -5.56
N TYR A 70 3.77 -10.79 -4.35
CA TYR A 70 5.17 -10.76 -3.92
C TYR A 70 5.87 -12.02 -4.42
N PRO A 71 7.05 -11.89 -5.07
CA PRO A 71 7.78 -13.04 -5.59
C PRO A 71 8.28 -13.98 -4.49
N LYS A 72 8.40 -13.49 -3.25
CA LYS A 72 8.68 -14.28 -2.05
C LYS A 72 7.60 -13.96 -1.03
N ALA A 73 6.97 -14.99 -0.45
CA ALA A 73 6.01 -14.78 0.61
C ALA A 73 6.71 -14.10 1.80
N ILE A 74 6.10 -13.06 2.35
CA ILE A 74 6.63 -12.32 3.50
C ILE A 74 5.77 -12.68 4.71
N TRP A 75 6.40 -13.01 5.83
CA TRP A 75 5.69 -13.24 7.09
C TRP A 75 5.12 -11.93 7.62
N ASP A 76 3.82 -11.90 7.89
CA ASP A 76 3.14 -10.81 8.58
C ASP A 76 3.13 -11.07 10.08
N GLU A 77 3.83 -10.27 10.86
CA GLU A 77 3.80 -10.40 12.33
C GLU A 77 2.44 -9.97 12.90
N GLU A 78 1.74 -9.02 12.28
CA GLU A 78 0.42 -8.55 12.73
C GLU A 78 -0.70 -9.51 12.29
N GLY A 79 -0.49 -10.23 11.20
CA GLY A 79 -1.37 -11.24 10.63
C GLY A 79 -1.13 -12.66 11.12
N GLN A 80 0.07 -12.94 11.64
CA GLN A 80 0.61 -14.28 11.88
C GLN A 80 0.42 -15.21 10.67
N CYS A 81 0.64 -14.68 9.47
CA CYS A 81 0.44 -15.42 8.23
C CYS A 81 1.47 -15.04 7.16
N TRP A 82 1.73 -15.97 6.24
CA TRP A 82 2.53 -15.70 5.05
C TRP A 82 1.69 -14.93 4.03
N ILE A 83 2.08 -13.69 3.73
CA ILE A 83 1.45 -12.88 2.69
C ILE A 83 2.12 -13.19 1.35
N SER A 84 1.37 -13.85 0.46
CA SER A 84 1.72 -13.95 -0.97
C SER A 84 1.01 -12.88 -1.82
N ASP A 85 -0.21 -12.51 -1.42
CA ASP A 85 -1.13 -11.69 -2.21
C ASP A 85 -1.50 -10.41 -1.44
N ALA A 86 -1.37 -9.27 -2.10
CA ALA A 86 -1.77 -7.97 -1.59
C ALA A 86 -2.50 -7.20 -2.67
N GLU A 87 -3.17 -6.11 -2.30
CA GLU A 87 -3.81 -5.23 -3.25
C GLU A 87 -3.34 -3.79 -3.00
N ILE A 88 -3.18 -3.04 -4.08
CA ILE A 88 -2.86 -1.63 -4.04
C ILE A 88 -3.98 -0.86 -4.72
N ALA A 89 -4.40 0.23 -4.09
CA ALA A 89 -5.25 1.24 -4.70
C ALA A 89 -4.60 2.62 -4.56
N GLU A 90 -5.04 3.54 -5.41
CA GLU A 90 -4.58 4.92 -5.39
C GLU A 90 -5.78 5.86 -5.43
N THR A 91 -5.73 6.92 -4.63
CA THR A 91 -6.70 8.01 -4.66
C THR A 91 -5.99 9.37 -4.56
N THR A 92 -6.71 10.44 -4.89
CA THR A 92 -6.20 11.80 -4.74
C THR A 92 -6.56 12.33 -3.36
N TYR A 93 -5.55 12.73 -2.58
CA TYR A 93 -5.74 13.23 -1.23
C TYR A 93 -5.15 14.63 -1.05
N THR A 94 -5.89 15.51 -0.36
CA THR A 94 -5.39 16.84 0.01
C THR A 94 -4.99 16.85 1.48
N ALA A 95 -3.67 16.92 1.71
CA ALA A 95 -3.07 17.00 3.03
C ALA A 95 -3.03 18.43 3.58
N PHE A 96 -2.94 18.52 4.91
CA PHE A 96 -2.76 19.78 5.65
C PHE A 96 -3.90 20.80 5.49
N THR A 97 -5.14 20.34 5.28
CA THR A 97 -6.32 21.20 5.07
C THR A 97 -6.62 22.18 6.21
N SER A 98 -6.14 21.91 7.43
CA SER A 98 -6.21 22.83 8.56
C SER A 98 -5.24 24.03 8.46
N LYS A 99 -4.26 23.98 7.55
CA LYS A 99 -3.30 25.07 7.31
C LYS A 99 -3.80 26.02 6.19
N PRO A 100 -3.24 27.24 6.08
CA PRO A 100 -3.52 28.14 4.96
C PRO A 100 -3.32 27.46 3.60
N LYS A 101 -4.10 27.85 2.59
CA LYS A 101 -4.11 27.24 1.24
C LYS A 101 -2.72 27.01 0.64
N LYS A 102 -1.78 27.94 0.85
CA LYS A 102 -0.38 27.83 0.37
C LYS A 102 0.41 26.63 0.91
N TYR A 103 -0.03 26.04 2.02
CA TYR A 103 0.60 24.87 2.63
C TYR A 103 -0.15 23.57 2.38
N GLN A 104 -1.34 23.63 1.78
CA GLN A 104 -2.14 22.46 1.46
C GLN A 104 -1.53 21.75 0.25
N VAL A 105 -1.50 20.42 0.31
CA VAL A 105 -0.84 19.61 -0.72
C VAL A 105 -1.80 18.53 -1.19
N THR A 106 -2.26 18.65 -2.43
CA THR A 106 -2.98 17.57 -3.13
C THR A 106 -1.98 16.64 -3.82
N ALA A 107 -2.00 15.36 -3.47
CA ALA A 107 -1.08 14.34 -3.99
C ALA A 107 -1.76 12.96 -4.05
N ARG A 108 -1.05 11.97 -4.61
CA ARG A 108 -1.50 10.58 -4.62
C ARG A 108 -1.36 9.97 -3.23
N LEU A 109 -2.46 9.44 -2.71
CA LEU A 109 -2.48 8.52 -1.58
C LEU A 109 -2.46 7.10 -2.13
N ILE A 110 -1.34 6.41 -1.94
CA ILE A 110 -1.17 5.01 -2.35
C ILE A 110 -1.44 4.14 -1.12
N VAL A 111 -2.41 3.26 -1.22
CA VAL A 111 -2.87 2.40 -0.13
C VAL A 111 -2.59 0.96 -0.48
N ARG A 112 -1.96 0.23 0.44
CA ARG A 112 -1.78 -1.21 0.34
C ARG A 112 -2.66 -1.88 1.39
N ARG A 113 -3.42 -2.89 0.98
CA ARG A 113 -4.11 -3.81 1.89
C ARG A 113 -3.66 -5.24 1.64
N VAL A 114 -3.79 -6.07 2.66
CA VAL A 114 -3.55 -7.51 2.59
C VAL A 114 -4.83 -8.21 2.96
N LYS A 115 -5.26 -9.15 2.12
CA LYS A 115 -6.44 -9.94 2.42
C LYS A 115 -6.04 -10.94 3.50
N ARG A 116 -6.57 -10.78 4.71
CA ARG A 116 -6.33 -11.75 5.78
C ARG A 116 -6.99 -13.07 5.37
N LEU A 117 -6.18 -14.11 5.18
CA LEU A 117 -6.69 -15.47 5.08
C LEU A 117 -7.20 -15.86 6.47
N ASN A 118 -8.49 -15.68 6.74
CA ASN A 118 -9.10 -16.25 7.93
C ASN A 118 -9.03 -17.78 7.81
N PRO A 119 -8.62 -18.52 8.85
CA PRO A 119 -8.65 -19.99 8.84
C PRO A 119 -10.04 -20.58 8.51
N ARG A 120 -11.11 -19.81 8.77
CA ARG A 120 -12.50 -20.17 8.44
C ARG A 120 -12.82 -20.14 6.94
N ASP A 121 -12.04 -19.42 6.12
CA ASP A 121 -12.30 -19.32 4.68
C ASP A 121 -11.73 -20.52 3.90
N ARG A 122 -10.80 -21.28 4.49
CA ARG A 122 -10.23 -22.50 3.89
C ARG A 122 -11.26 -23.63 3.73
N ALA A 123 -12.35 -23.59 4.50
CA ALA A 123 -13.38 -24.63 4.50
C ALA A 123 -14.41 -24.50 3.35
N ARG A 124 -14.43 -23.38 2.59
CA ARG A 124 -15.41 -23.17 1.50
C ARG A 124 -14.86 -23.40 0.10
N SER A 125 -13.56 -23.58 -0.08
CA SER A 125 -12.94 -23.76 -1.41
C SER A 125 -12.59 -25.21 -1.77
N SER A 126 -13.00 -26.20 -0.97
CA SER A 126 -12.95 -27.61 -1.35
C SER A 126 -14.35 -28.11 -1.68
N THR A 127 -14.80 -27.91 -2.91
CA THR A 127 -15.92 -28.68 -3.47
C THR A 127 -15.41 -30.09 -3.80
N PRO A 128 -15.88 -31.18 -3.18
CA PRO A 128 -15.62 -32.51 -3.68
C PRO A 128 -16.70 -32.84 -4.71
N GLY A 129 -16.41 -32.56 -5.98
CA GLY A 129 -17.14 -33.14 -7.11
C GLY A 129 -16.41 -34.39 -7.57
N ALA A 130 -16.82 -35.57 -7.10
CA ALA A 130 -16.46 -36.84 -7.72
C ALA A 130 -17.53 -37.90 -7.42
N THR A 131 -18.46 -38.00 -8.36
CA THR A 131 -19.22 -39.17 -8.85
C THR A 131 -19.06 -40.50 -8.09
N THR A 132 -20.16 -40.94 -7.50
CA THR A 132 -20.41 -42.33 -7.10
C THR A 132 -20.45 -43.25 -8.33
N GLN A 133 -19.61 -44.29 -8.35
CA GLN A 133 -19.85 -45.53 -9.12
C GLN A 133 -19.66 -46.76 -8.22
N PRO A 134 -20.44 -47.84 -8.42
CA PRO A 134 -20.58 -48.93 -7.45
C PRO A 134 -19.49 -50.00 -7.57
N SER A 135 -19.20 -50.64 -6.44
CA SER A 135 -18.22 -51.72 -6.28
C SER A 135 -18.58 -53.00 -7.07
N PRO A 136 -17.62 -53.66 -7.76
CA PRO A 136 -17.79 -55.04 -8.20
C PRO A 136 -17.29 -56.02 -7.11
N THR A 137 -18.11 -57.02 -6.83
CA THR A 137 -17.83 -58.17 -5.95
C THR A 137 -16.64 -58.98 -6.46
N PRO A 138 -15.67 -59.39 -5.62
CA PRO A 138 -14.77 -60.49 -5.95
C PRO A 138 -15.31 -61.83 -5.38
N ARG A 139 -15.40 -62.81 -6.27
CA ARG A 139 -15.62 -64.24 -5.99
C ARG A 139 -14.32 -64.94 -5.57
N SER A 140 -14.49 -66.10 -4.94
CA SER A 140 -13.54 -67.17 -4.56
C SER A 140 -12.95 -67.05 -3.15
N ARG A 141 -12.90 -68.11 -2.34
CA ARG A 141 -12.77 -69.55 -2.65
C ARG A 141 -13.52 -70.42 -1.64
#